data_AF-A0A7K7L9V4-F1
#
_entry.id   AF-A0A7K7L9V4-F1
#
_cell.length_a   1.000
_cell.length_b   1.000
_cell.length_c   1.000
_cell.angle_alpha   90.00
_cell.angle_beta   90.00
_cell.angle_gamma   90.00
#
_symmetry.space_group_name_H-M   'P 1'
#
loop_
_entity.id
_entity.type
_entity.pdbx_description
1 polymer ?
#
loop_
_entity_poly.entity_id
_entity_poly.type
_entity_poly.pdbx_seq_one_letter_code
_entity_poly.pdbx_strand_id
1 'polypeptide(L)' 'TLVHLTFLHESGSNNPLGIVSDCDKIPFHPYFSFKDILGFILMLTPLIALALF' A
#
# COMPACT_ATOMS: atom_id res chain seq x y z
N THR A 1 14.98 -2.35 2.63
CA THR A 1 13.75 -2.04 1.86
C THR A 1 13.85 -2.53 0.42
N LEU A 2 14.89 -2.20 -0.35
CA LEU A 2 15.01 -2.68 -1.74
C LEU A 2 14.98 -4.21 -1.89
N VAL A 3 15.80 -4.94 -1.13
CA VAL A 3 15.80 -6.42 -1.15
C VAL A 3 14.45 -7.01 -0.72
N HIS A 4 13.76 -6.36 0.21
CA HIS A 4 12.44 -6.81 0.65
C HIS A 4 11.40 -6.64 -0.48
N LEU A 5 11.41 -5.49 -1.15
CA LEU A 5 10.50 -5.22 -2.26
C LEU A 5 10.81 -6.09 -3.48
N THR A 6 12.07 -6.43 -3.75
CA THR A 6 12.39 -7.36 -4.85
C THR A 6 11.78 -8.73 -4.60
N PHE A 7 11.89 -9.29 -3.40
CA PHE A 7 11.26 -10.58 -3.11
C PHE A 7 9.73 -10.51 -3.11
N LEU A 8 9.15 -9.41 -2.63
CA LEU A 8 7.70 -9.21 -2.70
C LEU A 8 7.21 -9.07 -4.15
N HIS A 9 7.99 -8.44 -5.04
CA HIS A 9 7.64 -8.32 -6.45
C HIS A 9 7.69 -9.67 -7.19
N GLU A 10 8.58 -10.58 -6.80
CA GLU A 10 8.62 -11.94 -7.37
C GLU A 10 7.35 -12.74 -7.02
N SER A 11 6.84 -12.64 -5.79
CA SER A 11 5.62 -13.36 -5.38
C SER A 11 4.32 -12.61 -5.64
N GLY A 12 4.38 -11.27 -5.72
CA GLY A 12 3.22 -10.39 -5.61
C GLY A 12 2.69 -10.27 -4.18
N SER A 13 1.78 -9.30 -3.99
CA SER A 13 1.06 -9.09 -2.72
C SER A 13 0.01 -10.17 -2.48
N ASN A 14 -0.14 -10.58 -1.22
CA ASN A 14 -1.27 -11.41 -0.81
C ASN A 14 -2.56 -10.58 -0.69
N ASN A 15 -3.71 -11.24 -0.55
CA ASN A 15 -5.01 -10.62 -0.36
C ASN A 15 -5.69 -11.11 0.93
N PRO A 16 -6.71 -10.40 1.45
CA PRO A 16 -7.36 -10.73 2.72
C PRO A 16 -7.97 -12.14 2.80
N LEU A 17 -8.37 -12.71 1.65
CA LEU A 17 -8.95 -14.06 1.59
C LEU A 17 -7.88 -15.15 1.56
N GLY A 18 -6.61 -14.80 1.32
CA GLY A 18 -5.49 -15.75 1.28
C GLY A 18 -5.54 -16.77 0.13
N ILE A 19 -6.36 -16.50 -0.89
CA ILE A 19 -6.49 -17.35 -2.09
C ILE A 19 -5.69 -16.77 -3.26
N VAL A 20 -5.52 -17.52 -4.35
CA VAL A 20 -4.84 -17.02 -5.56
C VAL A 20 -5.63 -15.84 -6.16
N SER A 21 -4.98 -14.70 -6.37
CA SER A 21 -5.59 -13.46 -6.88
C SER A 21 -5.29 -13.17 -8.36
N ASP A 22 -4.62 -14.08 -9.07
CA ASP A 22 -4.18 -13.85 -10.46
C ASP A 22 -5.34 -13.54 -11.44
N CYS A 23 -6.54 -14.03 -11.15
CA CYS A 23 -7.72 -13.79 -11.98
C CYS A 23 -8.32 -12.39 -11.84
N ASP A 24 -7.95 -11.63 -10.80
CA ASP A 24 -8.53 -10.32 -10.47
C ASP A 24 -7.44 -9.28 -10.12
N LYS A 25 -6.35 -9.29 -10.89
CA LYS A 25 -5.27 -8.31 -10.75
C LYS A 25 -5.65 -7.00 -11.45
N ILE A 26 -5.56 -5.90 -10.69
CA ILE A 26 -5.68 -4.53 -11.20
C ILE A 26 -4.30 -3.84 -11.20
N PRO A 27 -4.05 -2.87 -12.09
CA PRO A 27 -2.79 -2.14 -12.09
C PRO A 27 -2.62 -1.30 -10.81
N PHE A 28 -1.37 -1.10 -10.39
CA PHE A 28 -1.07 -0.31 -9.19
C PHE A 28 -1.57 1.14 -9.30
N HIS A 29 -1.29 1.78 -10.43
CA HIS A 29 -1.84 3.09 -10.76
C HIS A 29 -3.08 2.93 -11.66
N PRO A 30 -4.20 3.63 -11.38
CA PRO A 30 -4.36 4.67 -10.34
C PRO A 30 -4.75 4.13 -8.95
N TYR A 31 -5.19 2.88 -8.85
CA TYR A 31 -5.95 2.37 -7.70
C TYR A 31 -5.22 2.46 -6.36
N PHE A 32 -4.07 1.79 -6.23
CA PHE A 32 -3.31 1.77 -4.99
C PHE A 32 -2.54 3.07 -4.78
N SER A 33 -2.10 3.74 -5.86
CA SER A 33 -1.44 5.04 -5.75
C SER A 33 -2.33 6.10 -5.06
N PHE A 34 -3.61 6.21 -5.45
CA PHE A 34 -4.54 7.12 -4.79
C PHE A 34 -4.90 6.67 -3.37
N LYS A 35 -5.08 5.36 -3.15
CA LYS A 35 -5.34 4.80 -1.82
C LYS A 35 -4.21 5.14 -0.84
N ASP A 36 -2.96 5.01 -1.28
CA ASP A 36 -1.77 5.27 -0.46
C ASP A 36 -1.62 6.76 -0.15
N ILE A 37 -1.88 7.67 -1.11
CA ILE A 37 -1.88 9.12 -0.86
C ILE A 37 -2.93 9.50 0.19
N LEU A 38 -4.15 8.95 0.07
CA LEU A 38 -5.20 9.19 1.08
C LEU A 38 -4.74 8.69 2.46
N GLY A 39 -4.21 7.47 2.54
CA GLY A 39 -3.67 6.91 3.78
C GLY A 39 -2.54 7.74 4.38
N PHE A 40 -1.64 8.27 3.53
CA PHE A 40 -0.55 9.14 3.95
C PHE A 40 -1.08 10.44 4.56
N ILE A 41 -2.05 11.11 3.93
CA ILE A 41 -2.66 12.33 4.47
C ILE A 41 -3.34 12.05 5.82
N LEU A 42 -4.08 10.95 5.92
CA LEU A 42 -4.76 10.55 7.16
C LEU A 42 -3.78 10.28 8.30
N MET A 43 -2.61 9.68 8.03
CA MET A 43 -1.57 9.45 9.03
C MET A 43 -0.78 10.73 9.37
N LEU A 44 -0.54 11.58 8.38
CA LEU A 44 0.22 12.82 8.57
C LEU A 44 -0.56 13.84 9.40
N THR A 45 -1.89 13.88 9.28
CA THR A 45 -2.75 14.82 10.02
C THR A 45 -2.58 14.76 11.55
N PRO A 46 -2.74 13.59 12.23
CA PRO A 46 -2.50 13.49 13.66
C PRO A 46 -1.02 13.65 14.03
N LEU A 47 -0.08 13.27 13.15
CA LEU A 47 1.35 13.49 13.39
C LEU A 47 1.68 14.99 13.46
N ILE A 48 1.15 15.79 12.53
CA ILE A 48 1.29 17.25 12.54
C ILE A 48 0.60 17.83 13.77
N ALA A 49 -0.60 17.35 14.12
CA ALA A 49 -1.28 17.80 15.32
C ALA A 49 -0.43 17.56 16.59
N LEU A 50 0.16 16.37 16.73
CA LEU A 50 1.06 16.04 17.85
C LEU A 50 2.34 16.88 17.86
N ALA A 51 2.86 17.27 16.69
CA ALA A 51 4.07 18.08 16.61
C ALA A 51 3.84 19.57 16.93
N LEU A 52 2.61 20.06 16.77
CA LEU A 52 2.26 21.48 16.90
C LEU A 52 1.52 21.83 18.20
N PHE A 53 1.00 20.85 18.93
CA PHE A 53 0.33 21.00 20.23
C PHE A 53 1.02 20.16 21.29
#